data_AF-A0A3D3ZPY2-F1
#
_entry.id   AF-A0A3D3ZPY2-F1
#
_cell.length_a   1.000
_cell.length_b   1.000
_cell.length_c   1.000
_cell.angle_alpha   90.00
_cell.angle_beta   90.00
_cell.angle_gamma   90.00
#
_symmetry.space_group_name_H-M   'P 1'
#
loop_
_entity.id
_entity.type
_entity.pdbx_description
1 polymer ?
#
loop_
_entity_poly.entity_id
_entity_poly.type
_entity_poly.pdbx_seq_one_letter_code
_entity_poly.pdbx_strand_id
1 'polypeptide(L)' 'LIFYESPYRLEGFLQDALQTFGDREAAIANDLTKMFESVQRGKLSALLAAVTQSKPRGEYIIVIAGIGKGEKEEGEDT' A
#
# COMPACT_ATOMS: atom_id res chain seq x y z
N LEU A 1 3.84 -4.94 6.22
CA LEU A 1 5.02 -4.44 5.48
C LEU A 1 4.94 -2.92 5.46
N ILE A 2 6.08 -2.20 5.53
CA ILE A 2 6.12 -0.73 5.52
C ILE A 2 7.16 -0.28 4.49
N PHE A 3 6.78 0.65 3.63
CA PHE A 3 7.61 1.16 2.53
C PHE A 3 7.59 2.69 2.52
N TYR A 4 8.68 3.29 2.10
CA TYR A 4 8.78 4.72 1.83
C TYR A 4 8.86 4.92 0.33
N GLU A 5 8.07 5.84 -0.22
CA GLU A 5 8.14 6.17 -1.63
C GLU A 5 8.07 7.65 -1.99
N SER A 6 8.75 7.96 -3.09
CA SER A 6 8.61 9.17 -3.87
C SER A 6 7.26 9.18 -4.62
N PRO A 7 6.69 10.36 -4.87
CA PRO A 7 5.41 10.49 -5.56
C PRO A 7 5.48 9.97 -7.01
N TYR A 8 6.66 10.01 -7.63
CA TYR A 8 6.88 9.58 -9.02
C TYR A 8 6.83 8.07 -9.20
N ARG A 9 7.08 7.30 -8.14
CA ARG A 9 7.08 5.84 -8.17
C ARG A 9 5.86 5.22 -7.49
N LEU A 10 5.03 6.02 -6.80
CA LEU A 10 3.89 5.53 -6.03
C LEU A 10 2.93 4.68 -6.86
N GLU A 11 2.56 5.14 -8.05
CA GLU A 11 1.63 4.40 -8.91
C GLU A 11 2.21 3.05 -9.37
N GLY A 12 3.44 3.06 -9.88
CA GLY A 12 4.14 1.82 -10.27
C GLY A 12 4.32 0.86 -9.10
N PHE A 13 4.68 1.39 -7.92
CA PHE A 13 4.78 0.61 -6.70
C PHE A 13 3.46 -0.07 -6.34
N LEU A 14 2.33 0.64 -6.42
CA LEU A 14 1.01 0.07 -6.11
C LEU A 14 0.58 -0.99 -7.13
N GLN A 15 0.94 -0.83 -8.41
CA GLN A 15 0.74 -1.85 -9.44
C GLN A 15 1.54 -3.12 -9.14
N ASP A 16 2.84 -2.97 -8.86
CA ASP A 16 3.72 -4.09 -8.53
C ASP A 16 3.28 -4.79 -7.24
N ALA A 17 2.89 -4.02 -6.22
CA ALA A 17 2.38 -4.54 -4.96
C ALA A 17 1.08 -5.32 -5.14
N LEU A 18 0.15 -4.82 -5.96
CA LEU A 18 -1.09 -5.52 -6.28
C LEU A 18 -0.82 -6.83 -7.03
N GLN A 19 0.10 -6.82 -8.00
CA GLN A 19 0.49 -8.01 -8.76
C GLN A 19 1.20 -9.05 -7.88
N THR A 20 2.07 -8.61 -6.97
CA THR A 20 2.93 -9.49 -6.16
C THR A 20 2.22 -10.01 -4.92
N PHE A 21 1.46 -9.15 -4.24
CA PHE A 21 0.83 -9.48 -2.97
C PHE A 21 -0.66 -9.81 -3.08
N GLY A 22 -1.27 -9.56 -4.24
CA GLY A 22 -2.72 -9.61 -4.41
C GLY A 22 -3.42 -8.39 -3.80
N ASP A 23 -4.74 -8.40 -3.81
CA ASP A 23 -5.56 -7.25 -3.40
C ASP A 23 -5.74 -7.14 -1.87
N ARG A 24 -4.62 -6.90 -1.18
CA ARG A 24 -4.55 -6.81 0.30
C ARG A 24 -5.03 -5.46 0.81
N GLU A 25 -5.45 -5.47 2.07
CA GLU A 25 -5.66 -4.25 2.85
C GLU A 25 -4.34 -3.48 2.99
N ALA A 26 -4.39 -2.17 2.78
CA ALA A 26 -3.25 -1.29 2.85
C ALA A 26 -3.64 0.13 3.31
N ALA A 27 -2.63 0.94 3.58
CA ALA A 27 -2.76 2.37 3.82
C ALA A 27 -1.65 3.13 3.09
N ILE A 28 -2.00 4.26 2.47
CA ILE A 28 -1.04 5.26 2.02
C ILE A 28 -1.15 6.48 2.93
N ALA A 29 -0.02 6.94 3.45
CA ALA A 29 0.09 8.16 4.22
C ALA A 29 0.98 9.14 3.47
N ASN A 30 0.55 10.39 3.36
CA ASN A 30 1.27 11.45 2.67
C ASN A 30 1.62 12.57 3.64
N ASP A 31 2.89 13.02 3.59
CA ASP A 31 3.35 14.22 4.28
C ASP A 31 3.01 14.24 5.79
N LEU A 32 3.14 13.08 6.45
CA LEU A 32 2.86 12.94 7.89
C LEU A 32 3.55 14.04 8.71
N THR A 33 2.85 14.57 9.71
CA THR A 33 3.23 15.71 10.57
C THR A 33 3.19 17.09 9.92
N LYS A 34 2.97 17.19 8.59
CA LYS A 34 2.80 18.48 7.90
C LYS A 34 1.33 18.93 7.95
N MET A 35 1.10 20.23 7.71
CA MET A 35 -0.24 20.83 7.77
C MET A 35 -1.28 20.16 6.85
N PHE A 36 -0.83 19.61 5.73
CA PHE A 36 -1.69 18.94 4.73
C PHE A 36 -1.49 17.43 4.72
N GLU A 37 -1.13 16.83 5.86
CA GLU A 37 -1.00 15.38 5.95
C GLU A 37 -2.31 14.67 5.57
N SER A 38 -2.19 13.48 4.99
CA SER A 38 -3.36 12.64 4.71
C SER A 38 -3.05 11.17 4.88
N VAL A 39 -4.07 10.39 5.24
CA VAL A 39 -4.02 8.92 5.31
C VAL A 39 -5.24 8.35 4.62
N GLN A 40 -5.02 7.52 3.62
CA GLN A 40 -6.07 6.78 2.92
C GLN A 40 -5.88 5.29 3.19
N ARG A 41 -6.97 4.58 3.49
CA ARG A 41 -6.96 3.15 3.77
C ARG A 41 -7.91 2.44 2.82
N GLY A 42 -7.56 1.21 2.48
CA GLY A 42 -8.39 0.33 1.68
C GLY A 42 -7.54 -0.70 0.97
N LYS A 43 -8.18 -1.42 0.05
CA LYS A 43 -7.48 -2.38 -0.78
C LYS A 43 -6.48 -1.73 -1.73
N LEU A 44 -5.40 -2.44 -2.05
CA LEU A 44 -4.38 -1.98 -3.01
C LEU A 44 -5.00 -1.53 -4.34
N SER A 45 -6.01 -2.23 -4.85
CA SER A 45 -6.76 -1.85 -6.06
C SER A 45 -7.45 -0.49 -5.94
N ALA A 46 -8.11 -0.23 -4.82
CA ALA A 46 -8.81 1.03 -4.58
C ALA A 46 -7.83 2.20 -4.40
N LEU A 47 -6.71 1.97 -3.69
CA LEU A 47 -5.67 2.97 -3.50
C LEU A 47 -4.97 3.29 -4.83
N LEU A 48 -4.69 2.29 -5.66
CA LEU A 48 -4.16 2.49 -7.01
C LEU A 48 -5.10 3.36 -7.85
N ALA A 49 -6.40 3.06 -7.87
CA ALA A 49 -7.39 3.83 -8.60
C ALA A 49 -7.45 5.30 -8.14
N ALA A 50 -7.34 5.56 -6.83
CA ALA A 50 -7.32 6.92 -6.27
C ALA A 50 -6.04 7.68 -6.67
N VAL A 51 -4.89 7.00 -6.69
CA VAL A 51 -3.61 7.58 -7.09
C VAL A 51 -3.61 7.92 -8.58
N THR A 52 -4.11 7.05 -9.46
CA THR A 52 -4.15 7.30 -10.92
C THR A 52 -5.05 8.50 -11.30
N GLN A 53 -6.06 8.82 -10.50
CA GLN A 53 -6.96 9.96 -10.76
C GLN A 53 -6.38 11.31 -10.32
N SER A 54 -5.26 11.33 -9.60
CA SER A 54 -4.66 12.53 -9.05
C SER A 54 -3.17 12.59 -9.38
N LYS A 55 -2.56 13.77 -9.33
CA LYS A 55 -1.09 13.89 -9.47
C LYS A 55 -0.45 13.81 -8.08
N PRO A 56 0.25 12.72 -7.72
CA PRO A 56 0.82 12.58 -6.39
C PRO A 56 1.90 13.64 -6.14
N ARG A 57 1.92 14.17 -4.92
CA ARG A 57 2.93 15.12 -4.42
C ARG A 57 3.25 14.80 -2.97
N GLY A 58 4.41 15.26 -2.49
CA GLY A 58 4.86 15.03 -1.11
C GLY A 58 5.58 13.69 -0.93
N GLU A 59 5.72 13.28 0.32
CA GLU A 59 6.42 12.05 0.73
C GLU A 59 5.42 10.99 1.16
N TYR A 60 5.56 9.76 0.65
CA TYR A 60 4.61 8.68 0.92
C TYR A 60 5.17 7.58 1.81
N ILE A 61 4.34 7.09 2.72
CA ILE A 61 4.53 5.86 3.46
C ILE A 61 3.40 4.91 3.06
N ILE A 62 3.75 3.68 2.67
CA ILE A 62 2.78 2.64 2.36
C ILE A 62 2.88 1.53 3.39
N VAL A 63 1.74 1.18 4.00
CA VAL A 63 1.63 0.04 4.91
C VAL A 63 0.74 -1.00 4.27
N ILE A 64 1.27 -2.21 4.05
CA ILE A 64 0.52 -3.33 3.46
C ILE A 64 0.31 -4.39 4.55
N ALA A 65 -0.93 -4.85 4.69
CA ALA A 65 -1.29 -5.90 5.64
C ALA A 65 -0.52 -7.20 5.36
N GLY A 66 -0.20 -7.92 6.45
CA GLY A 66 0.30 -9.29 6.34
C GLY A 66 -0.77 -10.23 5.81
N ILE A 67 -0.36 -11.47 5.52
CA ILE A 67 -1.31 -12.54 5.21
C ILE A 67 -2.19 -12.77 6.45
N GLY A 68 -3.52 -12.80 6.27
CA GLY A 68 -4.46 -13.08 7.36
C GLY A 68 -4.23 -14.47 7.94
N LYS A 69 -4.67 -14.72 9.18
CA LYS A 69 -4.55 -16.05 9.83
C LYS A 69 -5.23 -17.22 9.06
N GLY A 70 -5.92 -16.96 7.95
CA GLY A 70 -6.60 -17.96 7.12
C GLY A 70 -5.74 -18.67 6.07
N GLU A 71 -4.46 -18.31 5.92
CA GLU A 71 -3.51 -18.97 5.00
C GLU A 71 -2.23 -19.34 5.76
N LYS A 72 -2.38 -19.95 6.94
CA LYS A 72 -1.35 -20.89 7.40
C LYS A 72 -1.70 -22.23 6.77
N GLU A 73 -1.08 -22.55 5.64
CA GLU A 73 -0.95 -23.94 5.24
C GLU A 73 -0.25 -24.67 6.39
N GLU A 74 -0.85 -25.79 6.80
CA GLU A 74 -0.26 -26.77 7.71
C GLU A 74 1.03 -27.28 7.06
N GLY A 75 2.15 -26.63 7.37
CA GLY A 75 3.46 -27.19 7.15
C GLY A 75 3.63 -28.37 8.10
N GLU A 76 3.42 -29.56 7.55
CA GLU A 76 3.71 -30.87 8.11
C GLU A 76 5.12 -30.86 8.74
N ASP A 77 5.16 -30.92 10.07
CA ASP A 77 6.39 -31.07 10.85
C ASP A 77 6.78 -32.56 10.78
N THR A 78 7.66 -32.92 9.85
CA THR A 78 8.32 -34.24 9.79
C THR A 78 9.59 -34.27 10.61
#